data_AF-A0A965NG55-F1
#
_entry.id   AF-A0A965NG55-F1
#
_cell.length_a   1.000
_cell.length_b   1.000
_cell.length_c   1.000
_cell.angle_alpha   90.00
_cell.angle_beta   90.00
_cell.angle_gamma   90.00
#
_symmetry.space_group_name_H-M   'P 1'
#
loop_
_entity.id
_entity.type
_entity.pdbx_description
1 polymer ?
#
loop_
_entity_poly.entity_id
_entity_poly.type
_entity_poly.pdbx_seq_one_letter_code
_entity_poly.pdbx_strand_id
1 'polypeptide(L)'
;MLRDGSKSNWLGKTAVRFSGEMGDSQSNPVNVIPPINSMLNFFQSPNPVIASLPGTGIDARLISTSPTFSWKPKVTVDNRLSSTTISAATPGIGVPYFIQIPLIFDTVGQAGPGYASSTNPALAGLAGIMGRIRWTQNPNGRDATDMFYSGTVVPTGFVGSTLQNRDIFDYRKNLISGGLNRVEQLFQVGNVALTQELFKGHGGFELAYDQQKTRSNRLLPFSFGDNGGGAPASGIAIDVARFLPNDQPNPNVGRPFIDQQGITDRMQTGTREAFRATVFYRLDLEERGKKLFGIPLGNHVFTGLHTQNRNDAATFSYATGWTSTTRNLNTNVFQSTNSGNFRTTPIILQYLGPSVLNANSINDVRITNPVTAKMPQNGDTYNVSFFDFTKKQMATEPLSVSRFLNGNSKSRQLIDSQSLSLKSDFFKNNLVGVIGWRWDHLQTFSSIGNTRNPDDSLNT
;
A
#
# COMPACT_ATOMS: atom_id res chain seq x y z
N MET A 1 -2.84 -44.54 5.56
CA MET A 1 -3.23 -45.93 5.89
C MET A 1 -3.31 -46.70 4.57
N LEU A 2 -2.57 -47.80 4.44
CA LEU A 2 -2.57 -48.64 3.24
C LEU A 2 -3.29 -49.95 3.58
N ARG A 3 -4.35 -50.28 2.86
CA ARG A 3 -4.97 -51.61 2.95
C ARG A 3 -4.52 -52.39 1.72
N ASP A 4 -3.75 -53.44 1.96
CA ASP A 4 -3.35 -54.36 0.90
C ASP A 4 -4.55 -55.30 0.60
N GLY A 5 -5.12 -55.16 -0.59
CA GLY A 5 -6.36 -55.82 -1.02
C GLY A 5 -6.19 -57.30 -1.38
N SER A 6 -5.09 -57.95 -1.00
CA SER A 6 -4.65 -59.27 -1.47
C SER A 6 -5.61 -60.45 -1.23
N LYS A 7 -6.78 -60.23 -0.59
CA LYS A 7 -7.82 -61.25 -0.33
C LYS A 7 -9.16 -61.02 -1.07
N SER A 8 -9.32 -59.94 -1.84
CA SER A 8 -10.58 -59.65 -2.57
C SER A 8 -10.36 -59.63 -4.09
N ASN A 9 -11.24 -60.31 -4.84
CA ASN A 9 -11.23 -60.26 -6.31
C ASN A 9 -11.72 -58.92 -6.87
N TRP A 10 -12.37 -58.10 -6.05
CA TRP A 10 -12.95 -56.82 -6.45
C TRP A 10 -12.13 -55.64 -5.93
N LEU A 11 -11.85 -55.58 -4.63
CA LEU A 11 -11.17 -54.42 -4.03
C LEU A 11 -9.65 -54.63 -4.04
N GLY A 12 -8.95 -53.78 -4.79
CA GLY A 12 -7.49 -53.69 -4.79
C GLY A 12 -6.97 -52.73 -3.71
N LYS A 13 -5.76 -52.19 -3.94
CA LYS A 13 -5.08 -51.29 -3.01
C LYS A 13 -5.86 -50.00 -2.79
N THR A 14 -6.04 -49.62 -1.52
CA THR A 14 -6.52 -48.30 -1.12
C THR A 14 -5.35 -47.49 -0.57
N ALA A 15 -5.17 -46.26 -1.04
CA ALA A 15 -4.22 -45.31 -0.47
C ALA A 15 -4.87 -43.96 -0.21
N VAL A 16 -4.62 -43.43 0.98
CA VAL A 16 -4.99 -42.07 1.38
C VAL A 16 -3.72 -41.30 1.65
N ARG A 17 -3.57 -40.15 0.99
CA ARG A 17 -2.48 -39.19 1.18
C ARG A 17 -3.08 -37.89 1.71
N PHE A 18 -2.46 -37.33 2.73
CA PHE A 18 -2.82 -36.01 3.25
C PHE A 18 -1.53 -35.23 3.54
N SER A 19 -1.59 -33.93 3.34
CA SER A 19 -0.54 -32.99 3.73
C SER A 19 -1.16 -31.65 4.03
N GLY A 20 -0.58 -30.89 4.94
CA GLY A 20 -1.04 -29.55 5.24
C GLY A 20 0.09 -28.71 5.77
N GLU A 21 -0.04 -27.41 5.56
CA GLU A 21 0.91 -26.40 6.01
C GLU A 21 0.13 -25.21 6.54
N MET A 22 0.60 -24.64 7.64
CA MET A 22 0.11 -23.37 8.15
C MET A 22 1.32 -22.53 8.54
N GLY A 23 1.25 -21.24 8.23
CA GLY A 23 2.32 -20.34 8.63
C GLY A 23 1.85 -18.90 8.65
N ASP A 24 2.54 -18.14 9.47
CA ASP A 24 2.45 -16.70 9.51
C ASP A 24 3.82 -16.08 9.25
N SER A 25 3.81 -14.89 8.67
CA SER A 25 5.00 -14.07 8.49
C SER A 25 4.64 -12.63 8.81
N GLN A 26 5.45 -12.01 9.66
CA GLN A 26 5.32 -10.61 10.02
C GLN A 26 6.65 -9.94 9.72
N SER A 27 6.61 -8.84 9.00
CA SER A 27 7.81 -8.14 8.58
C SER A 27 7.59 -6.64 8.52
N ASN A 28 8.63 -5.90 8.89
CA ASN A 28 8.75 -4.49 8.56
C ASN A 28 9.60 -4.43 7.29
N PRO A 29 9.01 -4.16 6.11
CA PRO A 29 9.74 -4.26 4.86
C PRO A 29 10.92 -3.29 4.85
N VAL A 30 12.04 -3.79 4.35
CA VAL A 30 13.25 -3.00 4.21
C VAL A 30 13.06 -1.92 3.16
N ASN A 31 13.66 -0.75 3.37
CA ASN A 31 13.76 0.25 2.33
C ASN A 31 14.81 -0.21 1.32
N VAL A 32 14.37 -0.69 0.16
CA VAL A 32 15.26 -1.10 -0.94
C VAL A 32 15.98 0.08 -1.59
N ILE A 33 15.47 1.31 -1.39
CA ILE A 33 16.05 2.57 -1.87
C ILE A 33 16.34 3.46 -0.65
N PRO A 34 17.50 4.13 -0.58
CA PRO A 34 17.78 5.09 0.49
C PRO A 34 16.73 6.21 0.52
N PRO A 35 16.48 6.85 1.68
CA PRO A 35 15.48 7.91 1.79
C PRO A 35 15.70 9.03 0.76
N ILE A 36 14.62 9.60 0.25
CA ILE A 36 14.68 10.73 -0.68
C ILE A 36 15.25 11.96 0.06
N ASN A 37 16.21 12.62 -0.57
CA ASN A 37 16.92 13.78 -0.05
C ASN A 37 16.36 15.06 -0.68
N SER A 38 15.35 15.65 -0.04
CA SER A 38 14.83 16.98 -0.38
C SER A 38 15.58 18.10 0.35
N MET A 39 16.41 17.79 1.34
CA MET A 39 17.21 18.77 2.10
C MET A 39 18.29 19.45 1.24
N LEU A 40 18.72 18.81 0.15
CA LEU A 40 19.82 19.30 -0.69
C LEU A 40 19.59 20.74 -1.18
N ASN A 41 18.36 21.08 -1.54
CA ASN A 41 17.97 22.41 -2.02
C ASN A 41 18.09 23.51 -0.95
N PHE A 42 18.17 23.14 0.33
CA PHE A 42 18.45 24.08 1.42
C PHE A 42 19.93 24.50 1.46
N PHE A 43 20.84 23.65 0.99
CA PHE A 43 22.28 23.89 1.05
C PHE A 43 22.89 24.32 -0.28
N GLN A 44 22.33 23.88 -1.40
CA GLN A 44 22.85 24.16 -2.75
C GLN A 44 21.72 24.34 -3.77
N SER A 45 21.97 25.17 -4.78
CA SER A 45 21.05 25.31 -5.92
C SER A 45 21.02 24.01 -6.73
N PRO A 46 19.91 23.68 -7.41
CA PRO A 46 19.86 22.58 -8.37
C PRO A 46 20.96 22.70 -9.42
N ASN A 47 21.42 21.57 -9.95
CA ASN A 47 22.43 21.57 -11.02
C ASN A 47 21.83 22.24 -12.29
N PRO A 48 22.42 23.33 -12.80
CA PRO A 48 21.86 24.06 -13.94
C PRO A 48 21.81 23.22 -15.22
N VAL A 49 22.63 22.17 -15.34
CA VAL A 49 22.60 21.22 -16.47
C VAL A 49 21.25 20.52 -16.57
N ILE A 50 20.56 20.31 -15.46
CA ILE A 50 19.26 19.64 -15.47
C ILE A 50 18.27 20.45 -16.34
N ALA A 51 18.32 21.79 -16.31
CA ALA A 51 17.44 22.64 -17.13
C ALA A 51 17.70 22.53 -18.64
N SER A 52 18.85 22.01 -19.05
CA SER A 52 19.17 21.77 -20.47
C SER A 52 18.63 20.44 -21.00
N LEU A 53 18.10 19.58 -20.13
CA LEU A 53 17.59 18.27 -20.51
C LEU A 53 16.19 18.41 -21.12
N PRO A 54 15.94 17.88 -22.34
CA PRO A 54 14.61 17.93 -22.95
C PRO A 54 13.53 17.30 -22.06
N GLY A 55 12.38 17.95 -21.96
CA GLY A 55 11.25 17.47 -21.14
C GLY A 55 11.37 17.77 -19.64
N THR A 56 12.42 18.49 -19.21
CA THR A 56 12.58 18.93 -17.83
C THR A 56 12.06 20.37 -17.64
N GLY A 57 11.33 20.60 -16.55
CA GLY A 57 10.86 21.93 -16.15
C GLY A 57 11.44 22.28 -14.79
N ILE A 58 12.46 23.13 -14.76
CA ILE A 58 13.00 23.71 -13.51
C ILE A 58 12.54 25.16 -13.44
N ASP A 59 12.12 25.59 -12.25
CA ASP A 59 11.82 26.99 -12.00
C ASP A 59 13.04 27.84 -12.34
N ALA A 60 12.87 28.82 -13.23
CA ALA A 60 13.94 29.68 -13.69
C ALA A 60 14.65 30.40 -12.51
N ARG A 61 14.00 30.60 -11.38
CA ARG A 61 14.59 31.20 -10.16
C ARG A 61 15.65 30.33 -9.49
N LEU A 62 15.71 29.04 -9.82
CA LEU A 62 16.70 28.07 -9.33
C LEU A 62 17.91 27.91 -10.23
N ILE A 63 17.86 28.47 -11.44
CA ILE A 63 18.90 28.29 -12.45
C ILE A 63 19.83 29.49 -12.37
N SER A 64 21.10 29.27 -12.00
CA SER A 64 22.08 30.35 -11.80
C SER A 64 22.33 31.23 -13.03
N THR A 65 22.05 30.72 -14.23
CA THR A 65 22.15 31.46 -15.50
C THR A 65 20.87 32.20 -15.90
N SER A 66 19.78 32.05 -15.16
CA SER A 66 18.50 32.70 -15.46
C SER A 66 18.50 34.18 -15.04
N PRO A 67 17.90 35.09 -15.83
CA PRO A 67 17.68 36.48 -15.42
C PRO A 67 16.85 36.64 -14.14
N THR A 68 16.07 35.62 -13.76
CA THR A 68 15.22 35.61 -12.57
C THR A 68 15.82 34.84 -11.39
N PHE A 69 17.10 34.46 -11.46
CA PHE A 69 17.77 33.70 -10.40
C PHE A 69 17.66 34.40 -9.03
N SER A 70 17.06 33.72 -8.06
CA SER A 70 16.83 34.28 -6.71
C SER A 70 17.12 33.31 -5.57
N TRP A 71 17.60 32.09 -5.88
CA TRP A 71 17.92 31.10 -4.85
C TRP A 71 19.04 31.60 -3.93
N LYS A 72 18.88 31.32 -2.63
CA LYS A 72 19.89 31.57 -1.60
C LYS A 72 19.96 30.36 -0.68
N PRO A 73 21.17 29.95 -0.23
CA PRO A 73 21.31 28.86 0.72
C PRO A 73 20.72 29.25 2.07
N LYS A 74 20.20 28.26 2.79
CA LYS A 74 19.80 28.33 4.19
C LYS A 74 18.78 29.43 4.52
N VAL A 75 17.92 29.77 3.56
CA VAL A 75 16.88 30.78 3.76
C VAL A 75 15.77 30.25 4.65
N THR A 76 15.39 31.07 5.62
CA THR A 76 14.12 30.94 6.36
C THR A 76 13.15 32.00 5.87
N VAL A 77 11.86 31.67 5.83
CA VAL A 77 10.80 32.52 5.28
C VAL A 77 9.89 33.03 6.39
N ASP A 78 9.58 34.32 6.37
CA ASP A 78 8.41 34.82 7.07
C ASP A 78 7.17 34.42 6.26
N ASN A 79 6.61 33.28 6.65
CA ASN A 79 5.48 32.65 5.99
C ASN A 79 4.12 33.29 6.34
N ARG A 80 4.14 34.50 6.92
CA ARG A 80 2.96 35.36 7.08
C ARG A 80 2.76 36.28 5.87
N LEU A 81 3.79 36.45 5.07
CA LEU A 81 3.77 37.20 3.82
C LEU A 81 3.02 36.39 2.75
N SER A 82 2.43 37.06 1.75
CA SER A 82 2.79 36.79 0.35
C SER A 82 3.08 35.35 -0.09
N SER A 83 2.12 34.56 -0.62
CA SER A 83 2.47 33.25 -1.21
C SER A 83 3.48 33.35 -2.37
N THR A 84 3.43 34.45 -3.13
CA THR A 84 4.42 34.77 -4.16
C THR A 84 5.76 35.16 -3.55
N THR A 85 5.77 35.89 -2.43
CA THR A 85 6.97 36.25 -1.68
C THR A 85 7.67 35.04 -1.06
N ILE A 86 6.91 34.11 -0.48
CA ILE A 86 7.42 32.84 0.06
C ILE A 86 8.05 32.02 -1.06
N SER A 87 7.34 31.86 -2.18
CA SER A 87 7.82 31.07 -3.32
C SER A 87 9.04 31.68 -4.00
N ALA A 88 9.17 33.01 -4.00
CA ALA A 88 10.34 33.71 -4.55
C ALA A 88 11.58 33.58 -3.65
N ALA A 89 11.39 33.45 -2.33
CA ALA A 89 12.47 33.34 -1.35
C ALA A 89 13.08 31.93 -1.30
N THR A 90 12.31 30.89 -1.64
CA THR A 90 12.74 29.48 -1.50
C THR A 90 12.24 28.60 -2.64
N PRO A 91 12.62 28.81 -3.90
CA PRO A 91 12.12 27.94 -4.96
C PRO A 91 12.67 26.51 -4.74
N GLY A 92 11.81 25.55 -4.39
CA GLY A 92 12.20 24.19 -3.89
C GLY A 92 11.88 23.90 -2.41
N ILE A 93 10.72 24.40 -1.94
CA ILE A 93 10.35 24.78 -0.57
C ILE A 93 10.42 23.65 0.50
N GLY A 94 10.61 24.03 1.77
CA GLY A 94 10.51 23.20 2.98
C GLY A 94 9.55 23.78 4.04
N VAL A 95 8.38 24.29 3.65
CA VAL A 95 7.37 24.87 4.55
C VAL A 95 6.31 23.80 4.79
N PRO A 96 6.16 23.27 6.01
CA PRO A 96 5.22 22.17 6.29
C PRO A 96 3.78 22.69 6.47
N TYR A 97 3.24 23.37 5.44
CA TYR A 97 1.87 23.93 5.46
C TYR A 97 0.94 23.10 4.58
N PHE A 98 0.13 22.28 5.23
CA PHE A 98 -0.75 21.35 4.54
C PHE A 98 -2.19 21.88 4.45
N ILE A 99 -2.89 21.47 3.40
CA ILE A 99 -4.36 21.61 3.30
C ILE A 99 -5.09 20.64 4.23
N GLN A 100 -4.41 19.57 4.63
CA GLN A 100 -4.81 18.66 5.70
C GLN A 100 -4.44 19.24 7.06
N ILE A 101 -5.03 18.69 8.12
CA ILE A 101 -4.62 18.99 9.49
C ILE A 101 -3.48 18.02 9.86
N PRO A 102 -2.27 18.52 10.18
CA PRO A 102 -1.16 17.70 10.60
C PRO A 102 -1.28 17.24 12.04
N LEU A 103 -0.68 16.08 12.30
CA LEU A 103 -0.31 15.59 13.62
C LEU A 103 1.21 15.69 13.74
N ILE A 104 1.68 16.55 14.64
CA ILE A 104 3.08 16.95 14.75
C ILE A 104 3.80 16.07 15.76
N PHE A 105 4.98 15.58 15.42
CA PHE A 105 5.88 14.90 16.35
C PHE A 105 7.24 15.57 16.26
N ASP A 106 7.51 16.49 17.17
CA ASP A 106 8.71 17.32 17.11
C ASP A 106 9.81 16.88 18.07
N THR A 107 9.50 15.93 18.97
CA THR A 107 10.44 15.47 19.98
C THR A 107 10.52 13.94 19.97
N VAL A 108 11.70 13.41 20.27
CA VAL A 108 11.94 11.96 20.32
C VAL A 108 11.16 11.34 21.46
N GLY A 109 10.51 10.20 21.22
CA GLY A 109 9.76 9.49 22.26
C GLY A 109 8.48 10.20 22.72
N GLN A 110 8.04 11.22 21.99
CA GLN A 110 6.81 11.95 22.28
C GLN A 110 5.60 10.98 22.27
N ALA A 111 4.86 10.93 23.39
CA ALA A 111 3.78 9.95 23.60
C ALA A 111 2.55 10.15 22.69
N GLY A 112 2.33 11.37 22.20
CA GLY A 112 1.23 11.72 21.31
C GLY A 112 1.54 13.02 20.55
N PRO A 113 0.79 13.35 19.50
CA PRO A 113 1.12 14.48 18.64
C PRO A 113 1.01 15.83 19.37
N GLY A 114 1.84 16.78 18.95
CA GLY A 114 1.91 18.15 19.43
C GLY A 114 3.30 18.78 19.32
N TYR A 115 3.42 20.00 19.83
CA TYR A 115 4.63 20.83 19.78
C TYR A 115 5.46 20.72 21.07
N ALA A 116 5.90 19.51 21.40
CA ALA A 116 6.59 19.22 22.66
C ALA A 116 7.93 19.95 22.82
N SER A 117 8.56 20.35 21.71
CA SER A 117 9.79 21.15 21.73
C SER A 117 9.56 22.63 22.11
N SER A 118 8.30 23.08 22.15
CA SER A 118 7.96 24.48 22.42
C SER A 118 7.59 24.71 23.88
N THR A 119 8.06 25.82 24.45
CA THR A 119 7.59 26.34 25.73
C THR A 119 6.44 27.34 25.56
N ASN A 120 6.00 27.61 24.33
CA ASN A 120 4.94 28.57 24.06
C ASN A 120 3.58 28.07 24.60
N PRO A 121 2.97 28.74 25.60
CA PRO A 121 1.68 28.33 26.15
C PRO A 121 0.56 28.26 25.11
N ALA A 122 0.63 29.05 24.04
CA ALA A 122 -0.36 29.03 22.96
C ALA A 122 -0.35 27.74 22.13
N LEU A 123 0.71 26.92 22.24
CA LEU A 123 0.84 25.63 21.57
C LEU A 123 0.59 24.44 22.50
N ALA A 124 0.43 24.68 23.80
CA ALA A 124 0.22 23.63 24.79
C ALA A 124 -1.07 22.85 24.50
N GLY A 125 -0.95 21.52 24.41
CA GLY A 125 -2.08 20.63 24.15
C GLY A 125 -2.61 20.64 22.72
N LEU A 126 -2.00 21.37 21.79
CA LEU A 126 -2.33 21.30 20.36
C LEU A 126 -1.57 20.16 19.70
N ALA A 127 -2.29 19.29 19.00
CA ALA A 127 -1.71 18.19 18.21
C ALA A 127 -1.15 18.65 16.86
N GLY A 128 -1.71 19.73 16.29
CA GLY A 128 -1.24 20.35 15.06
C GLY A 128 -2.17 21.44 14.53
N ILE A 129 -1.73 22.11 13.47
CA ILE A 129 -2.36 23.32 12.94
C ILE A 129 -2.44 23.21 11.41
N MET A 130 -3.63 23.39 10.83
CA MET A 130 -3.82 23.43 9.38
C MET A 130 -3.08 24.63 8.77
N GLY A 131 -2.37 24.42 7.66
CA GLY A 131 -1.63 25.49 6.96
C GLY A 131 -2.51 26.40 6.10
N ARG A 132 -3.65 25.89 5.64
CA ARG A 132 -4.56 26.56 4.70
C ARG A 132 -5.37 27.69 5.33
N ILE A 133 -5.35 28.84 4.65
CA ILE A 133 -6.10 30.07 4.95
C ILE A 133 -6.53 30.69 3.61
N ARG A 134 -7.78 30.53 3.13
CA ARG A 134 -8.19 31.13 1.80
C ARG A 134 -8.85 32.51 1.87
N TRP A 135 -9.03 33.10 3.05
CA TRP A 135 -9.74 34.37 3.16
C TRP A 135 -8.76 35.55 3.18
N THR A 136 -8.87 36.45 2.22
CA THR A 136 -8.02 37.64 2.00
C THR A 136 -8.11 38.72 3.10
N GLN A 137 -8.88 38.45 4.16
CA GLN A 137 -9.01 39.28 5.35
C GLN A 137 -9.15 38.39 6.58
N ASN A 138 -8.20 37.46 6.80
CA ASN A 138 -8.06 36.82 8.11
C ASN A 138 -7.95 37.94 9.18
N PRO A 139 -8.53 37.82 10.39
CA PRO A 139 -8.35 38.78 11.49
C PRO A 139 -6.93 39.32 11.69
N ASN A 140 -5.89 38.56 11.31
CA ASN A 140 -4.49 38.96 11.36
C ASN A 140 -3.95 39.68 10.09
N GLY A 141 -4.80 40.02 9.12
CA GLY A 141 -4.42 40.73 7.89
C GLY A 141 -3.60 39.92 6.88
N ARG A 142 -3.59 38.59 6.97
CA ARG A 142 -2.81 37.72 6.09
C ARG A 142 -3.43 37.53 4.71
N ASP A 143 -2.57 37.40 3.71
CA ASP A 143 -2.94 36.93 2.37
C ASP A 143 -3.41 35.47 2.38
N ALA A 144 -4.25 35.14 1.41
CA ALA A 144 -4.69 33.77 1.20
C ALA A 144 -3.50 32.85 0.89
N THR A 145 -3.39 31.78 1.67
CA THR A 145 -2.41 30.71 1.55
C THR A 145 -3.17 29.38 1.42
N ASP A 146 -3.03 28.68 0.30
CA ASP A 146 -3.73 27.40 0.12
C ASP A 146 -2.89 26.22 0.63
N MET A 147 -1.66 26.06 0.13
CA MET A 147 -0.73 25.00 0.52
C MET A 147 0.71 25.46 0.26
N PHE A 148 1.65 25.03 1.10
CA PHE A 148 3.06 24.97 0.72
C PHE A 148 3.57 23.54 0.92
N TYR A 149 4.21 23.00 -0.11
CA TYR A 149 4.67 21.63 -0.14
C TYR A 149 6.18 21.56 -0.33
N SER A 150 6.81 20.54 0.26
CA SER A 150 8.20 20.23 0.03
C SER A 150 8.39 19.11 -0.96
N GLY A 151 8.95 19.45 -2.12
CA GLY A 151 9.28 18.50 -3.17
C GLY A 151 10.74 18.61 -3.55
N THR A 152 11.40 17.47 -3.77
CA THR A 152 12.60 17.48 -4.60
C THR A 152 12.17 17.95 -5.99
N VAL A 153 12.91 18.88 -6.61
CA VAL A 153 12.68 19.24 -8.02
C VAL A 153 13.17 18.07 -8.86
N VAL A 154 12.29 17.11 -9.12
CA VAL A 154 12.56 15.97 -9.99
C VAL A 154 11.82 16.19 -11.29
N PRO A 155 12.53 16.45 -12.39
CA PRO A 155 11.88 16.54 -13.68
C PRO A 155 11.22 15.22 -14.06
N THR A 156 10.15 15.30 -14.87
CA THR A 156 9.50 14.12 -15.44
C THR A 156 10.54 13.22 -16.13
N GLY A 157 10.52 11.93 -15.82
CA GLY A 157 11.48 10.94 -16.34
C GLY A 157 12.74 10.74 -15.50
N PHE A 158 12.93 11.49 -14.42
CA PHE A 158 14.04 11.34 -13.49
C PHE A 158 13.58 10.78 -12.14
N VAL A 159 14.48 10.15 -11.40
CA VAL A 159 14.25 9.72 -10.01
C VAL A 159 14.75 10.78 -9.04
N GLY A 160 14.07 10.93 -7.90
CA GLY A 160 14.49 11.86 -6.86
C GLY A 160 15.88 11.52 -6.33
N SER A 161 16.65 12.56 -5.98
CA SER A 161 17.95 12.36 -5.33
C SER A 161 17.76 11.65 -3.99
N THR A 162 18.54 10.60 -3.76
CA THR A 162 18.47 9.81 -2.51
C THR A 162 19.65 10.15 -1.61
N LEU A 163 19.49 9.89 -0.32
CA LEU A 163 20.54 10.12 0.68
C LEU A 163 21.68 9.11 0.48
N GLN A 164 22.83 9.58 0.01
CA GLN A 164 24.01 8.74 -0.21
C GLN A 164 24.92 8.68 1.03
N ASN A 165 25.05 9.80 1.75
CA ASN A 165 25.90 9.90 2.92
C ASN A 165 25.26 9.20 4.14
N ARG A 166 25.86 8.08 4.57
CA ARG A 166 25.39 7.27 5.71
C ARG A 166 25.70 7.89 7.07
N ASP A 167 26.57 8.90 7.13
CA ASP A 167 26.82 9.66 8.36
C ASP A 167 25.65 10.59 8.71
N ILE A 168 24.81 10.93 7.73
CA ILE A 168 23.56 11.67 7.94
C ILE A 168 22.50 10.73 8.53
N PHE A 169 22.34 9.54 7.95
CA PHE A 169 21.47 8.46 8.43
C PHE A 169 21.96 7.11 7.91
N ASP A 170 22.26 6.17 8.82
CA ASP A 170 22.70 4.83 8.42
C ASP A 170 21.50 3.95 8.03
N TYR A 171 20.99 4.15 6.81
CA TYR A 171 19.87 3.40 6.23
C TYR A 171 20.17 1.92 5.96
N ARG A 172 21.42 1.46 6.13
CA ARG A 172 21.78 0.04 6.07
C ARG A 172 21.52 -0.69 7.37
N LYS A 173 21.55 0.03 8.50
CA LYS A 173 21.31 -0.52 9.84
C LYS A 173 19.94 -0.13 10.40
N ASN A 174 19.38 0.98 9.94
CA ASN A 174 18.14 1.55 10.48
C ASN A 174 17.11 1.80 9.38
N LEU A 175 15.83 1.59 9.71
CA LEU A 175 14.71 1.97 8.87
C LEU A 175 14.22 3.36 9.28
N ILE A 176 14.18 4.30 8.33
CA ILE A 176 13.67 5.65 8.63
C ILE A 176 12.19 5.61 9.05
N SER A 177 11.43 4.64 8.55
CA SER A 177 10.05 4.36 8.96
C SER A 177 9.92 3.79 10.37
N GLY A 178 11.03 3.50 11.04
CA GLY A 178 11.05 2.74 12.29
C GLY A 178 10.30 1.42 12.14
N GLY A 179 9.38 1.15 13.08
CA GLY A 179 8.49 -0.01 13.05
C GLY A 179 7.10 0.23 12.46
N LEU A 180 6.86 1.37 11.79
CA LEU A 180 5.52 1.77 11.35
C LEU A 180 5.08 1.12 10.04
N ASN A 181 6.03 0.75 9.18
CA ASN A 181 5.75 -0.08 8.02
C ASN A 181 5.61 -1.53 8.47
N ARG A 182 4.47 -2.16 8.19
CA ARG A 182 4.19 -3.55 8.58
C ARG A 182 3.46 -4.30 7.47
N VAL A 183 3.91 -5.53 7.23
CA VAL A 183 3.25 -6.52 6.38
C VAL A 183 3.06 -7.78 7.20
N GLU A 184 1.83 -8.29 7.21
CA GLU A 184 1.48 -9.56 7.82
C GLU A 184 0.93 -10.47 6.72
N GLN A 185 1.38 -11.71 6.69
CA GLN A 185 0.91 -12.73 5.77
C GLN A 185 0.57 -13.99 6.55
N LEU A 186 -0.61 -14.53 6.30
CA LEU A 186 -1.08 -15.81 6.81
C LEU A 186 -1.32 -16.71 5.62
N PHE A 187 -0.86 -17.95 5.68
CA PHE A 187 -1.16 -18.95 4.68
C PHE A 187 -1.54 -20.28 5.33
N GLN A 188 -2.47 -20.97 4.70
CA GLN A 188 -2.96 -22.28 5.09
C GLN A 188 -3.16 -23.10 3.82
N VAL A 189 -2.57 -24.29 3.78
CA VAL A 189 -2.67 -25.22 2.66
C VAL A 189 -3.07 -26.58 3.20
N GLY A 190 -4.00 -27.24 2.52
CA GLY A 190 -4.42 -28.59 2.83
C GLY A 190 -4.69 -29.37 1.56
N ASN A 191 -4.15 -30.58 1.48
CA ASN A 191 -4.35 -31.49 0.38
C ASN A 191 -4.77 -32.86 0.91
N VAL A 192 -5.75 -33.48 0.26
CA VAL A 192 -6.16 -34.86 0.50
C VAL A 192 -6.38 -35.57 -0.82
N ALA A 193 -5.84 -36.78 -0.95
CA ALA A 193 -6.06 -37.65 -2.10
C ALA A 193 -6.38 -39.07 -1.66
N LEU A 194 -7.42 -39.65 -2.28
CA LEU A 194 -7.84 -41.03 -2.13
C LEU A 194 -7.71 -41.74 -3.47
N THR A 195 -7.02 -42.87 -3.48
CA THR A 195 -6.95 -43.77 -4.63
C THR A 195 -7.46 -45.15 -4.23
N GLN A 196 -8.30 -45.74 -5.07
CA GLN A 196 -8.78 -47.10 -4.91
C GLN A 196 -8.59 -47.86 -6.22
N GLU A 197 -7.79 -48.92 -6.19
CA GLU A 197 -7.71 -49.88 -7.27
C GLU A 197 -8.86 -50.89 -7.17
N LEU A 198 -9.39 -51.29 -8.30
CA LEU A 198 -10.47 -52.25 -8.44
C LEU A 198 -10.06 -53.34 -9.43
N PHE A 199 -10.68 -54.52 -9.30
CA PHE A 199 -10.52 -55.63 -10.23
C PHE A 199 -9.06 -56.00 -10.46
N LYS A 200 -8.28 -56.24 -9.39
CA LYS A 200 -6.84 -56.58 -9.49
C LYS A 200 -6.01 -55.55 -10.27
N GLY A 201 -6.39 -54.27 -10.23
CA GLY A 201 -5.70 -53.18 -10.92
C GLY A 201 -6.16 -52.94 -12.36
N HIS A 202 -7.17 -53.68 -12.84
CA HIS A 202 -7.79 -53.39 -14.14
C HIS A 202 -8.66 -52.13 -14.12
N GLY A 203 -9.01 -51.59 -12.97
CA GLY A 203 -9.64 -50.28 -12.90
C GLY A 203 -9.33 -49.57 -11.61
N GLY A 204 -9.81 -48.34 -11.50
CA GLY A 204 -9.68 -47.60 -10.26
C GLY A 204 -10.16 -46.17 -10.40
N PHE A 205 -10.18 -45.49 -9.26
CA PHE A 205 -10.45 -44.06 -9.22
C PHE A 205 -9.46 -43.35 -8.30
N GLU A 206 -9.25 -42.08 -8.61
CA GLU A 206 -8.55 -41.11 -7.78
C GLU A 206 -9.48 -39.92 -7.51
N LEU A 207 -9.61 -39.54 -6.25
CA LEU A 207 -10.21 -38.28 -5.83
C LEU A 207 -9.12 -37.46 -5.14
N ALA A 208 -8.94 -36.21 -5.55
CA ALA A 208 -8.00 -35.28 -4.94
C ALA A 208 -8.70 -33.94 -4.67
N TYR A 209 -8.46 -33.37 -3.50
CA TYR A 209 -8.94 -32.07 -3.10
C TYR A 209 -7.79 -31.26 -2.49
N ASP A 210 -7.62 -30.04 -2.99
CA ASP A 210 -6.64 -29.06 -2.53
C ASP A 210 -7.36 -27.77 -2.12
N GLN A 211 -6.97 -27.20 -0.99
CA GLN A 211 -7.43 -25.88 -0.55
C GLN A 211 -6.23 -25.06 -0.07
N GLN A 212 -6.14 -23.83 -0.57
CA GLN A 212 -5.14 -22.85 -0.17
C GLN A 212 -5.85 -21.56 0.24
N LYS A 213 -5.56 -21.04 1.42
CA LYS A 213 -6.05 -19.75 1.91
C LYS A 213 -4.87 -18.87 2.24
N THR A 214 -4.96 -17.63 1.81
CA THR A 214 -3.97 -16.59 2.05
C THR A 214 -4.67 -15.34 2.55
N ARG A 215 -4.05 -14.65 3.50
CA ARG A 215 -4.45 -13.32 3.94
C ARG A 215 -3.20 -12.47 4.09
N SER A 216 -3.17 -11.34 3.42
CA SER A 216 -2.13 -10.32 3.58
C SER A 216 -2.76 -9.07 4.18
N ASN A 217 -2.13 -8.50 5.19
CA ASN A 217 -2.43 -7.18 5.72
C ASN A 217 -1.20 -6.29 5.53
N ARG A 218 -1.39 -5.04 5.11
CA ARG A 218 -0.28 -4.14 4.75
C ARG A 218 -0.60 -2.71 5.17
N LEU A 219 0.26 -2.14 6.00
CA LEU A 219 0.26 -0.74 6.40
C LEU A 219 1.66 -0.18 6.13
N LEU A 220 1.80 0.69 5.13
CA LEU A 220 3.10 1.22 4.70
C LEU A 220 3.14 2.76 4.63
N PRO A 221 2.96 3.43 5.78
CA PRO A 221 2.88 4.89 5.86
C PRO A 221 4.21 5.59 5.56
N PHE A 222 5.35 4.91 5.44
CA PHE A 222 6.59 5.56 5.02
C PHE A 222 7.30 4.67 4.01
N SER A 223 6.62 4.38 2.89
CA SER A 223 7.20 3.61 1.78
C SER A 223 7.60 4.52 0.62
N PHE A 224 8.89 4.51 0.30
CA PHE A 224 9.42 5.17 -0.88
C PHE A 224 9.09 4.32 -2.11
N GLY A 225 8.00 4.65 -2.82
CA GLY A 225 7.74 4.15 -4.17
C GLY A 225 6.54 3.21 -4.36
N ASP A 226 5.92 2.64 -3.32
CA ASP A 226 4.98 1.51 -3.53
C ASP A 226 3.57 1.66 -2.95
N ASN A 227 3.25 2.71 -2.16
CA ASN A 227 1.94 2.75 -1.51
C ASN A 227 1.34 4.12 -1.15
N GLY A 228 1.84 5.23 -1.68
CA GLY A 228 1.23 6.53 -1.37
C GLY A 228 1.94 7.79 -1.87
N GLY A 229 2.99 7.66 -2.67
CA GLY A 229 3.69 8.80 -3.26
C GLY A 229 2.96 9.34 -4.48
N GLY A 230 1.77 9.92 -4.29
CA GLY A 230 1.39 11.04 -5.15
C GLY A 230 2.55 12.02 -5.13
N ALA A 231 3.07 12.35 -6.30
CA ALA A 231 4.28 13.15 -6.41
C ALA A 231 4.12 14.50 -5.70
N PRO A 232 5.23 15.08 -5.18
CA PRO A 232 6.55 14.46 -5.02
C PRO A 232 6.73 13.79 -3.65
N ALA A 233 6.82 12.45 -3.66
CA ALA A 233 7.26 11.54 -2.61
C ALA A 233 7.90 12.17 -1.34
N SER A 234 7.35 11.82 -0.17
CA SER A 234 7.81 12.08 1.19
C SER A 234 9.34 11.98 1.37
N GLY A 235 10.06 13.02 0.97
CA GLY A 235 11.49 13.16 1.18
C GLY A 235 11.77 13.86 2.50
N ILE A 236 13.00 13.72 2.98
CA ILE A 236 13.42 14.51 4.14
C ILE A 236 13.66 15.94 3.67
N ALA A 237 12.98 16.90 4.27
CA ALA A 237 13.10 18.33 3.97
C ALA A 237 13.53 19.12 5.21
N ILE A 238 13.90 20.38 5.05
CA ILE A 238 14.24 21.30 6.16
C ILE A 238 13.07 22.26 6.37
N ASP A 239 12.57 22.38 7.60
CA ASP A 239 11.53 23.37 7.89
C ASP A 239 12.09 24.79 7.78
N VAL A 240 11.62 25.57 6.80
CA VAL A 240 12.08 26.96 6.60
C VAL A 240 11.10 27.99 7.14
N ALA A 241 9.95 27.58 7.67
CA ALA A 241 8.89 28.47 8.14
C ALA A 241 9.26 29.11 9.48
N ARG A 242 9.32 30.44 9.57
CA ARG A 242 9.57 31.15 10.84
C ARG A 242 8.39 31.15 11.79
N PHE A 243 7.17 31.05 11.26
CA PHE A 243 5.93 31.11 12.02
C PHE A 243 5.04 29.90 11.70
N LEU A 244 4.23 29.50 12.67
CA LEU A 244 3.17 28.50 12.49
C LEU A 244 1.94 29.15 11.85
N PRO A 245 0.98 28.34 11.36
CA PRO A 245 -0.19 28.88 10.65
C PRO A 245 -1.04 29.82 11.51
N ASN A 246 -0.99 29.67 12.84
CA ASN A 246 -1.64 30.52 13.82
C ASN A 246 -0.79 31.73 14.31
N ASP A 247 0.24 32.12 13.54
CA ASP A 247 1.11 33.29 13.80
C ASP A 247 2.08 33.15 14.97
N GLN A 248 2.07 32.02 15.68
CA GLN A 248 3.05 31.76 16.72
C GLN A 248 4.44 31.50 16.13
N PRO A 249 5.54 31.90 16.80
CA PRO A 249 6.88 31.50 16.40
C PRO A 249 6.98 29.98 16.25
N ASN A 250 7.55 29.52 15.14
CA ASN A 250 7.74 28.09 14.91
C ASN A 250 8.93 27.59 15.74
N PRO A 251 8.73 26.66 16.69
CA PRO A 251 9.85 26.09 17.46
C PRO A 251 10.78 25.22 16.60
N ASN A 252 10.34 24.83 15.40
CA ASN A 252 11.00 23.83 14.57
C ASN A 252 11.78 24.39 13.38
N VAL A 253 11.98 25.71 13.30
CA VAL A 253 12.70 26.32 12.17
C VAL A 253 14.10 25.72 12.01
N GLY A 254 14.40 25.34 10.78
CA GLY A 254 15.64 24.74 10.34
C GLY A 254 15.78 23.26 10.68
N ARG A 255 14.77 22.60 11.24
CA ARG A 255 14.87 21.18 11.60
C ARG A 255 14.54 20.28 10.40
N PRO A 256 15.23 19.13 10.23
CA PRO A 256 14.85 18.16 9.23
C PRO A 256 13.54 17.48 9.63
N PHE A 257 12.63 17.32 8.68
CA PHE A 257 11.34 16.64 8.87
C PHE A 257 11.03 15.70 7.71
N ILE A 258 10.11 14.78 7.97
CA ILE A 258 9.44 13.95 6.98
C ILE A 258 7.93 13.99 7.23
N ASP A 259 7.15 14.01 6.16
CA ASP A 259 5.71 13.90 6.23
C ASP A 259 5.18 12.63 5.57
N GLN A 260 4.08 12.10 6.09
CA GLN A 260 3.29 11.08 5.41
C GLN A 260 1.89 11.60 5.15
N GLN A 261 1.55 11.69 3.87
CA GLN A 261 0.23 12.10 3.42
C GLN A 261 -0.70 10.90 3.28
N GLY A 262 -1.76 10.90 4.09
CA GLY A 262 -2.76 9.85 4.09
C GLY A 262 -2.24 8.56 4.71
N ILE A 263 -3.11 7.91 5.49
CA ILE A 263 -2.83 6.62 6.09
C ILE A 263 -3.80 5.64 5.47
N THR A 264 -3.25 4.72 4.68
CA THR A 264 -4.01 3.66 4.07
C THR A 264 -3.45 2.31 4.47
N ASP A 265 -4.35 1.40 4.76
CA ASP A 265 -4.02 0.00 4.96
C ASP A 265 -4.82 -0.87 4.00
N ARG A 266 -4.22 -1.99 3.60
CA ARG A 266 -4.79 -2.89 2.62
C ARG A 266 -4.80 -4.30 3.16
N MET A 267 -5.98 -4.92 3.11
CA MET A 267 -6.18 -6.33 3.37
C MET A 267 -6.49 -7.05 2.06
N GLN A 268 -5.76 -8.11 1.77
CA GLN A 268 -5.99 -8.99 0.63
C GLN A 268 -6.24 -10.40 1.13
N THR A 269 -7.22 -11.08 0.57
CA THR A 269 -7.50 -12.49 0.85
C THR A 269 -7.59 -13.24 -0.45
N GLY A 270 -6.97 -14.42 -0.51
CA GLY A 270 -7.06 -15.32 -1.65
C GLY A 270 -7.38 -16.73 -1.19
N THR A 271 -8.38 -17.35 -1.80
CA THR A 271 -8.73 -18.75 -1.58
C THR A 271 -8.69 -19.47 -2.91
N ARG A 272 -7.92 -20.56 -2.99
CA ARG A 272 -7.90 -21.47 -4.13
C ARG A 272 -8.38 -22.84 -3.68
N GLU A 273 -9.27 -23.43 -4.45
CA GLU A 273 -9.76 -24.78 -4.24
C GLU A 273 -9.64 -25.52 -5.56
N ALA A 274 -9.13 -26.75 -5.52
CA ALA A 274 -9.04 -27.62 -6.68
C ALA A 274 -9.55 -29.01 -6.30
N PHE A 275 -10.57 -29.49 -7.02
CA PHE A 275 -11.05 -30.85 -6.95
C PHE A 275 -10.73 -31.57 -8.25
N ARG A 276 -10.27 -32.82 -8.14
CA ARG A 276 -10.03 -33.70 -9.29
C ARG A 276 -10.58 -35.09 -8.98
N ALA A 277 -11.39 -35.61 -9.88
CA ALA A 277 -11.81 -36.99 -9.92
C ALA A 277 -11.32 -37.63 -11.22
N THR A 278 -10.58 -38.73 -11.13
CA THR A 278 -10.14 -39.52 -12.29
C THR A 278 -10.65 -40.94 -12.12
N VAL A 279 -11.19 -41.53 -13.17
CA VAL A 279 -11.56 -42.94 -13.22
C VAL A 279 -10.91 -43.58 -14.44
N PHE A 280 -10.44 -44.80 -14.29
CA PHE A 280 -9.95 -45.57 -15.42
C PHE A 280 -10.42 -47.02 -15.35
N TYR A 281 -10.55 -47.64 -16.52
CA TYR A 281 -10.84 -49.06 -16.65
C TYR A 281 -10.14 -49.64 -17.88
N ARG A 282 -9.49 -50.77 -17.67
CA ARG A 282 -8.79 -51.59 -18.67
C ARG A 282 -9.64 -52.81 -18.93
N LEU A 283 -10.14 -52.90 -20.15
CA LEU A 283 -10.87 -54.05 -20.65
C LEU A 283 -9.96 -54.85 -21.58
N ASP A 284 -9.50 -56.00 -21.10
CA ASP A 284 -8.80 -56.98 -21.93
C ASP A 284 -9.83 -57.97 -22.49
N LEU A 285 -10.12 -57.87 -23.79
CA LEU A 285 -11.05 -58.78 -24.47
C LEU A 285 -10.33 -60.03 -25.01
N GLU A 286 -9.01 -59.98 -25.13
CA GLU A 286 -8.18 -61.10 -25.57
C GLU A 286 -8.10 -62.15 -24.45
N GLU A 287 -7.87 -61.73 -23.20
CA GLU A 287 -7.89 -62.59 -22.02
C GLU A 287 -9.28 -63.21 -21.77
N ARG A 288 -10.36 -62.52 -22.19
CA ARG A 288 -11.75 -63.00 -22.08
C ARG A 288 -12.21 -63.88 -23.25
N GLY A 289 -11.32 -64.18 -24.20
CA GLY A 289 -11.59 -65.06 -25.34
C GLY A 289 -12.59 -64.48 -26.37
N LYS A 290 -12.86 -63.18 -26.34
CA LYS A 290 -13.82 -62.54 -27.25
C LYS A 290 -13.16 -62.28 -28.60
N LYS A 291 -13.71 -62.90 -29.65
CA LYS A 291 -13.26 -62.78 -31.03
C LYS A 291 -14.39 -62.22 -31.89
N LEU A 292 -14.08 -61.26 -32.76
CA LEU A 292 -14.98 -60.85 -33.83
C LEU A 292 -14.39 -61.40 -35.14
N PHE A 293 -15.13 -62.25 -35.85
CA PHE A 293 -14.64 -62.98 -37.03
C PHE A 293 -13.35 -63.79 -36.81
N GLY A 294 -13.14 -64.33 -35.60
CA GLY A 294 -11.93 -65.11 -35.27
C GLY A 294 -10.72 -64.26 -34.88
N ILE A 295 -10.84 -62.94 -34.90
CA ILE A 295 -9.77 -61.98 -34.64
C ILE A 295 -9.93 -61.42 -33.20
N PRO A 296 -8.85 -61.36 -32.39
CA PRO A 296 -8.92 -60.81 -31.03
C PRO A 296 -9.26 -59.32 -31.06
N LEU A 297 -10.26 -58.92 -30.26
CA LEU A 297 -10.73 -57.53 -30.16
C LEU A 297 -9.74 -56.61 -29.45
N GLY A 298 -8.76 -57.18 -28.73
CA GLY A 298 -7.63 -56.44 -28.17
C GLY A 298 -7.90 -55.80 -26.82
N ASN A 299 -7.13 -54.76 -26.52
CA ASN A 299 -7.09 -54.10 -25.22
C ASN A 299 -7.66 -52.68 -25.29
N HIS A 300 -8.56 -52.35 -24.37
CA HIS A 300 -9.21 -51.04 -24.34
C HIS A 300 -9.01 -50.37 -22.99
N VAL A 301 -8.61 -49.09 -23.01
CA VAL A 301 -8.47 -48.26 -21.80
C VAL A 301 -9.44 -47.10 -21.91
N PHE A 302 -10.37 -47.06 -20.96
CA PHE A 302 -11.29 -45.96 -20.76
C PHE A 302 -10.75 -45.07 -19.65
N THR A 303 -10.72 -43.76 -19.86
CA THR A 303 -10.35 -42.79 -18.82
C THR A 303 -11.36 -41.65 -18.80
N GLY A 304 -11.90 -41.36 -17.62
CA GLY A 304 -12.73 -40.20 -17.35
C GLY A 304 -12.04 -39.29 -16.35
N LEU A 305 -12.14 -37.98 -16.58
CA LEU A 305 -11.60 -36.95 -15.71
C LEU A 305 -12.66 -35.88 -15.50
N HIS A 306 -12.80 -35.43 -14.26
CA HIS A 306 -13.54 -34.25 -13.88
C HIS A 306 -12.67 -33.40 -12.96
N THR A 307 -12.54 -32.11 -13.26
CA THR A 307 -11.81 -31.16 -12.43
C THR A 307 -12.66 -29.92 -12.19
N GLN A 308 -12.64 -29.43 -10.96
CA GLN A 308 -13.24 -28.16 -10.60
C GLN A 308 -12.18 -27.31 -9.90
N ASN A 309 -11.91 -26.12 -10.45
CA ASN A 309 -11.03 -25.15 -9.82
C ASN A 309 -11.84 -23.90 -9.45
N ARG A 310 -11.66 -23.42 -8.23
CA ARG A 310 -12.23 -22.17 -7.75
C ARG A 310 -11.13 -21.27 -7.21
N ASN A 311 -11.15 -20.02 -7.65
CA ASN A 311 -10.25 -18.98 -7.16
C ASN A 311 -11.07 -17.78 -6.72
N ASP A 312 -11.12 -17.53 -5.41
CA ASP A 312 -11.73 -16.35 -4.82
C ASP A 312 -10.63 -15.38 -4.40
N ALA A 313 -10.76 -14.11 -4.77
CA ALA A 313 -9.89 -13.05 -4.30
C ALA A 313 -10.73 -11.89 -3.78
N ALA A 314 -10.26 -11.25 -2.70
CA ALA A 314 -10.83 -10.00 -2.24
C ALA A 314 -9.72 -9.05 -1.81
N THR A 315 -9.89 -7.77 -2.14
CA THR A 315 -9.04 -6.68 -1.65
C THR A 315 -9.94 -5.67 -0.95
N PHE A 316 -9.53 -5.23 0.23
CA PHE A 316 -10.15 -4.16 0.99
C PHE A 316 -9.07 -3.13 1.27
N SER A 317 -9.29 -1.90 0.84
CA SER A 317 -8.42 -0.77 1.16
C SER A 317 -9.17 0.16 2.10
N TYR A 318 -8.52 0.53 3.19
CA TYR A 318 -9.07 1.42 4.20
C TYR A 318 -8.25 2.70 4.22
N ALA A 319 -8.91 3.80 4.58
CA ALA A 319 -8.28 5.08 4.81
C ALA A 319 -8.74 5.65 6.15
N THR A 320 -7.97 6.60 6.68
CA THR A 320 -8.34 7.37 7.87
C THR A 320 -8.73 8.80 7.50
N GLY A 321 -9.76 9.34 8.14
CA GLY A 321 -10.23 10.70 7.91
C GLY A 321 -10.67 11.39 9.19
N TRP A 322 -10.64 12.71 9.17
CA TRP A 322 -11.16 13.56 10.24
C TRP A 322 -12.69 13.52 10.27
N THR A 323 -13.24 13.38 11.46
CA THR A 323 -14.66 13.45 11.76
C THR A 323 -14.92 14.40 12.92
N SER A 324 -16.15 14.92 12.97
CA SER A 324 -16.62 15.80 14.04
C SER A 324 -18.11 15.58 14.24
N THR A 325 -18.53 15.55 15.49
CA THR A 325 -19.95 15.52 15.87
C THR A 325 -20.53 16.93 16.05
N THR A 326 -19.68 17.95 16.12
CA THR A 326 -20.06 19.34 16.42
C THR A 326 -19.98 20.25 15.20
N ARG A 327 -19.29 19.84 14.12
CA ARG A 327 -19.04 20.66 12.93
C ARG A 327 -19.24 19.91 11.63
N ASN A 328 -19.69 20.63 10.61
CA ASN A 328 -19.66 20.15 9.24
C ASN A 328 -18.27 20.40 8.64
N LEU A 329 -17.43 19.37 8.66
CA LEU A 329 -16.05 19.49 8.16
C LEU A 329 -15.97 19.81 6.66
N ASN A 330 -16.98 19.49 5.87
CA ASN A 330 -16.98 19.77 4.42
C ASN A 330 -17.06 21.26 4.14
N THR A 331 -17.91 21.99 4.87
CA THR A 331 -18.14 23.41 4.63
C THR A 331 -17.33 24.30 5.56
N ASN A 332 -17.19 23.93 6.82
CA ASN A 332 -16.55 24.77 7.83
C ASN A 332 -15.01 24.67 7.79
N VAL A 333 -14.44 23.53 7.36
CA VAL A 333 -12.99 23.25 7.54
C VAL A 333 -12.28 22.92 6.23
N PHE A 334 -12.69 21.88 5.51
CA PHE A 334 -11.95 21.41 4.34
C PHE A 334 -12.42 22.02 3.01
N GLN A 335 -13.61 22.63 2.97
CA GLN A 335 -14.24 23.15 1.74
C GLN A 335 -14.21 22.13 0.60
N SER A 336 -14.53 20.88 0.92
CA SER A 336 -14.41 19.73 0.04
C SER A 336 -15.33 18.62 0.53
N THR A 337 -15.78 17.73 -0.36
CA THR A 337 -16.52 16.53 0.04
C THR A 337 -15.60 15.61 0.87
N ASN A 338 -16.09 15.06 1.98
CA ASN A 338 -15.33 14.16 2.86
C ASN A 338 -15.06 12.78 2.25
N SER A 339 -15.57 12.52 1.04
CA SER A 339 -15.62 11.20 0.41
C SER A 339 -14.26 10.72 -0.12
N GLY A 340 -13.48 10.06 0.75
CA GLY A 340 -12.14 9.55 0.39
C GLY A 340 -11.19 10.67 -0.04
N ASN A 341 -11.47 11.90 0.38
CA ASN A 341 -10.75 13.06 -0.10
C ASN A 341 -9.44 13.22 0.65
N PHE A 342 -8.36 13.33 -0.11
CA PHE A 342 -7.03 13.60 0.40
C PHE A 342 -7.00 14.71 1.48
N ARG A 343 -7.80 15.78 1.31
CA ARG A 343 -7.86 16.94 2.21
C ARG A 343 -8.28 16.60 3.64
N THR A 344 -9.10 15.56 3.80
CA THR A 344 -9.72 15.23 5.09
C THR A 344 -8.98 14.14 5.83
N THR A 345 -7.86 13.67 5.27
CA THR A 345 -6.99 12.69 5.92
C THR A 345 -6.03 13.37 6.90
N PRO A 346 -5.73 12.78 8.07
CA PRO A 346 -4.61 13.23 8.88
C PRO A 346 -3.29 13.07 8.12
N ILE A 347 -2.39 14.04 8.28
CA ILE A 347 -1.00 13.95 7.83
C ILE A 347 -0.11 13.82 9.06
N ILE A 348 0.88 12.92 9.02
CA ILE A 348 1.88 12.81 10.09
C ILE A 348 3.09 13.63 9.69
N LEU A 349 3.53 14.55 10.56
CA LEU A 349 4.76 15.31 10.39
C LEU A 349 5.72 14.95 11.52
N GLN A 350 6.86 14.33 11.20
CA GLN A 350 7.87 13.97 12.17
C GLN A 350 9.15 14.75 11.94
N TYR A 351 9.65 15.43 12.98
CA TYR A 351 10.99 16.01 12.98
C TYR A 351 12.01 14.95 13.36
N LEU A 352 13.12 14.93 12.63
CA LEU A 352 14.09 13.84 12.59
C LEU A 352 15.43 14.20 13.26
N GLY A 353 15.63 15.47 13.60
CA GLY A 353 16.89 15.96 14.14
C GLY A 353 16.83 17.41 14.64
N PRO A 354 17.99 17.95 15.09
CA PRO A 354 18.11 19.33 15.55
C PRO A 354 18.06 20.32 14.36
N SER A 355 17.99 21.61 14.69
CA SER A 355 18.02 22.67 13.68
C SER A 355 19.38 22.74 12.99
N VAL A 356 19.39 22.89 11.67
CA VAL A 356 20.58 22.94 10.82
C VAL A 356 20.85 24.33 10.25
N LEU A 357 20.27 25.38 10.82
CA LEU A 357 20.55 26.77 10.39
C LEU A 357 22.04 27.13 10.51
N ASN A 358 22.70 26.59 11.53
CA ASN A 358 24.13 26.79 11.80
C ASN A 358 25.03 25.74 11.11
N ALA A 359 24.46 24.81 10.33
CA ALA A 359 25.25 23.86 9.56
C ALA A 359 25.99 24.55 8.41
N ASN A 360 27.22 24.11 8.13
CA ASN A 360 28.01 24.61 7.02
C ASN A 360 27.60 23.92 5.72
N SER A 361 27.27 22.64 5.79
CA SER A 361 26.86 21.84 4.64
C SER A 361 25.82 20.78 5.01
N ILE A 362 25.25 20.12 4.00
CA ILE A 362 24.38 18.97 4.20
C ILE A 362 25.05 17.84 4.99
N ASN A 363 26.39 17.72 4.92
CA ASN A 363 27.13 16.68 5.63
C ASN A 363 27.18 16.91 7.14
N ASP A 364 26.72 18.05 7.65
CA ASP A 364 26.60 18.33 9.09
C ASP A 364 25.20 17.93 9.62
N VAL A 365 24.25 17.63 8.72
CA VAL A 365 22.92 17.18 9.11
C VAL A 365 23.03 15.81 9.77
N ARG A 366 22.35 15.63 10.90
CA ARG A 366 22.23 14.33 11.56
C ARG A 366 20.76 14.01 11.75
N ILE A 367 20.31 12.91 11.13
CA ILE A 367 19.03 12.28 11.44
C ILE A 367 19.32 11.31 12.57
N THR A 368 19.05 11.77 13.77
CA THR A 368 19.40 11.04 14.99
C THR A 368 18.34 10.01 15.36
N ASN A 369 17.15 10.07 14.74
CA ASN A 369 16.02 9.22 15.12
C ASN A 369 15.23 8.73 13.90
N PRO A 370 14.88 7.43 13.84
CA PRO A 370 13.85 6.96 12.94
C PRO A 370 12.48 7.52 13.36
N VAL A 371 11.49 7.44 12.48
CA VAL A 371 10.13 7.87 12.80
C VAL A 371 9.56 6.99 13.92
N THR A 372 9.16 7.64 15.01
CA THR A 372 8.49 7.01 16.17
C THR A 372 7.04 7.45 16.35
N ALA A 373 6.52 8.26 15.43
CA ALA A 373 5.15 8.76 15.47
C ALA A 373 4.12 7.63 15.59
N LYS A 374 3.17 7.75 16.53
CA LYS A 374 2.01 6.86 16.59
C LYS A 374 1.07 7.20 15.42
N MET A 375 0.74 6.20 14.61
CA MET A 375 -0.33 6.37 13.60
C MET A 375 -1.68 6.59 14.30
N PRO A 376 -2.47 7.59 13.92
CA PRO A 376 -3.80 7.81 14.47
C PRO A 376 -4.69 6.59 14.21
N GLN A 377 -5.45 6.21 15.24
CA GLN A 377 -6.35 5.07 15.21
C GLN A 377 -7.81 5.52 15.17
N ASN A 378 -8.68 4.62 14.73
CA ASN A 378 -10.12 4.86 14.75
C ASN A 378 -10.60 5.17 16.18
N GLY A 379 -11.25 6.31 16.37
CA GLY A 379 -11.72 6.80 17.67
C GLY A 379 -10.73 7.72 18.39
N ASP A 380 -9.47 7.82 17.96
CA ASP A 380 -8.52 8.79 18.52
C ASP A 380 -9.08 10.21 18.31
N THR A 381 -8.90 11.08 19.31
CA THR A 381 -9.37 12.47 19.28
C THR A 381 -8.23 13.42 19.62
N TYR A 382 -8.09 14.47 18.84
CA TYR A 382 -6.98 15.41 18.94
C TYR A 382 -7.48 16.85 18.92
N ASN A 383 -6.98 17.68 19.85
CA ASN A 383 -7.17 19.12 19.79
C ASN A 383 -6.31 19.69 18.67
N VAL A 384 -6.96 20.20 17.63
CA VAL A 384 -6.28 20.72 16.45
C VAL A 384 -6.79 22.12 16.13
N SER A 385 -5.93 22.91 15.50
CA SER A 385 -6.29 24.25 15.07
C SER A 385 -6.42 24.33 13.55
N PHE A 386 -7.43 25.03 13.07
CA PHE A 386 -7.72 25.19 11.64
C PHE A 386 -8.48 26.49 11.38
N PHE A 387 -8.51 26.91 10.12
CA PHE A 387 -9.30 28.06 9.71
C PHE A 387 -10.77 27.65 9.51
N ASP A 388 -11.68 28.23 10.29
CA ASP A 388 -13.12 28.10 10.10
C ASP A 388 -13.54 29.01 8.94
N PHE A 389 -13.91 28.42 7.82
CA PHE A 389 -14.30 29.14 6.61
C PHE A 389 -15.66 29.83 6.69
N THR A 390 -16.51 29.42 7.64
CA THR A 390 -17.82 30.04 7.86
C THR A 390 -17.68 31.25 8.78
N LYS A 391 -16.93 31.11 9.89
CA LYS A 391 -16.69 32.20 10.84
C LYS A 391 -15.52 33.11 10.43
N LYS A 392 -14.73 32.71 9.44
CA LYS A 392 -13.57 33.43 8.89
C LYS A 392 -12.49 33.73 9.95
N GLN A 393 -12.24 32.78 10.84
CA GLN A 393 -11.26 32.91 11.92
C GLN A 393 -10.60 31.57 12.22
N MET A 394 -9.44 31.60 12.89
CA MET A 394 -8.86 30.38 13.45
C MET A 394 -9.74 29.83 14.57
N ALA A 395 -9.93 28.52 14.58
CA ALA A 395 -10.60 27.80 15.64
C ALA A 395 -9.70 26.66 16.13
N THR A 396 -9.83 26.32 17.41
CA THR A 396 -9.16 25.18 18.02
C THR A 396 -10.22 24.31 18.67
N GLU A 397 -10.38 23.09 18.19
CA GLU A 397 -11.39 22.16 18.69
C GLU A 397 -10.90 20.71 18.57
N PRO A 398 -11.46 19.79 19.39
CA PRO A 398 -11.20 18.37 19.22
C PRO A 398 -11.82 17.85 17.92
N LEU A 399 -11.02 17.17 17.10
CA LEU A 399 -11.49 16.36 15.98
C LEU A 399 -11.16 14.90 16.22
N SER A 400 -12.05 14.02 15.81
CA SER A 400 -11.86 12.57 15.91
C SER A 400 -11.35 11.99 14.59
N VAL A 401 -10.70 10.84 14.66
CA VAL A 401 -10.25 10.08 13.49
C VAL A 401 -11.17 8.88 13.29
N SER A 402 -11.66 8.70 12.07
CA SER A 402 -12.43 7.53 11.65
C SER A 402 -11.66 6.74 10.60
N ARG A 403 -11.69 5.42 10.69
CA ARG A 403 -11.19 4.50 9.65
C ARG A 403 -12.36 3.97 8.85
N PHE A 404 -12.37 4.23 7.54
CA PHE A 404 -13.46 3.87 6.65
C PHE A 404 -12.97 3.04 5.46
N LEU A 405 -13.88 2.31 4.82
CA LEU A 405 -13.59 1.52 3.64
C LEU A 405 -13.43 2.45 2.43
N ASN A 406 -12.19 2.65 1.98
CA ASN A 406 -11.86 3.51 0.84
C ASN A 406 -11.91 2.79 -0.51
N GLY A 407 -12.24 1.50 -0.51
CA GLY A 407 -12.48 0.74 -1.73
C GLY A 407 -12.34 -0.74 -1.49
N ASN A 408 -13.06 -1.52 -2.26
CA ASN A 408 -12.94 -2.97 -2.23
C ASN A 408 -13.19 -3.59 -3.59
N SER A 409 -12.63 -4.77 -3.79
CA SER A 409 -12.94 -5.61 -4.92
C SER A 409 -13.08 -7.05 -4.46
N LYS A 410 -13.99 -7.78 -5.07
CA LYS A 410 -14.15 -9.22 -4.89
C LYS A 410 -14.25 -9.86 -6.25
N SER A 411 -13.53 -10.94 -6.47
CA SER A 411 -13.63 -11.73 -7.68
C SER A 411 -13.70 -13.21 -7.34
N ARG A 412 -14.44 -13.95 -8.17
CA ARG A 412 -14.49 -15.40 -8.14
C ARG A 412 -14.35 -15.91 -9.57
N GLN A 413 -13.49 -16.91 -9.74
CA GLN A 413 -13.37 -17.65 -10.98
C GLN A 413 -13.66 -19.12 -10.70
N LEU A 414 -14.55 -19.72 -11.48
CA LEU A 414 -14.88 -21.14 -11.46
C LEU A 414 -14.52 -21.74 -12.82
N ILE A 415 -13.74 -22.81 -12.82
CA ILE A 415 -13.39 -23.59 -14.01
C ILE A 415 -13.83 -25.02 -13.76
N ASP A 416 -14.82 -25.49 -14.52
CA ASP A 416 -15.23 -26.89 -14.57
C ASP A 416 -14.72 -27.51 -15.85
N SER A 417 -14.03 -28.63 -15.76
CA SER A 417 -13.55 -29.39 -16.92
C SER A 417 -13.92 -30.84 -16.78
N GLN A 418 -14.41 -31.42 -17.87
CA GLN A 418 -14.75 -32.83 -17.97
C GLN A 418 -14.13 -33.39 -19.24
N SER A 419 -13.53 -34.57 -19.15
CA SER A 419 -13.02 -35.25 -20.34
C SER A 419 -13.21 -36.75 -20.27
N LEU A 420 -13.45 -37.35 -21.43
CA LEU A 420 -13.53 -38.78 -21.63
C LEU A 420 -12.56 -39.15 -22.75
N SER A 421 -11.82 -40.24 -22.56
CA SER A 421 -10.93 -40.78 -23.60
C SER A 421 -11.00 -42.30 -23.64
N LEU A 422 -10.84 -42.82 -24.85
CA LEU A 422 -10.76 -44.25 -25.14
C LEU A 422 -9.52 -44.49 -25.98
N LYS A 423 -8.61 -45.31 -25.45
CA LYS A 423 -7.51 -45.92 -26.22
C LYS A 423 -7.86 -47.37 -26.50
N SER A 424 -7.72 -47.78 -27.75
CA SER A 424 -7.97 -49.16 -28.18
C SER A 424 -6.77 -49.68 -28.96
N ASP A 425 -6.21 -50.79 -28.49
CA ASP A 425 -5.11 -51.51 -29.12
C ASP A 425 -5.70 -52.78 -29.76
N PHE A 426 -5.98 -52.73 -31.05
CA PHE A 426 -6.55 -53.83 -31.82
C PHE A 426 -5.46 -54.75 -32.37
N PHE A 427 -5.83 -56.01 -32.64
CA PHE A 427 -5.02 -56.94 -33.43
C PHE A 427 -3.59 -57.15 -32.91
N LYS A 428 -3.42 -57.39 -31.60
CA LYS A 428 -2.09 -57.48 -30.95
C LYS A 428 -1.25 -56.21 -31.16
N ASN A 429 -1.88 -55.05 -30.99
CA ASN A 429 -1.28 -53.73 -31.10
C ASN A 429 -0.87 -53.32 -32.52
N ASN A 430 -1.35 -54.01 -33.57
CA ASN A 430 -1.08 -53.62 -34.96
C ASN A 430 -1.91 -52.40 -35.40
N LEU A 431 -2.99 -52.08 -34.68
CA LEU A 431 -3.77 -50.86 -34.88
C LEU A 431 -4.09 -50.22 -33.54
N VAL A 432 -3.67 -48.97 -33.34
CA VAL A 432 -3.92 -48.19 -32.12
C VAL A 432 -4.82 -47.02 -32.47
N GLY A 433 -6.01 -46.96 -31.87
CA GLY A 433 -6.94 -45.85 -31.98
C GLY A 433 -7.06 -45.10 -30.67
N VAL A 434 -7.09 -43.77 -30.74
CA VAL A 434 -7.38 -42.91 -29.58
C VAL A 434 -8.46 -41.92 -29.99
N ILE A 435 -9.50 -41.81 -29.18
CA ILE A 435 -10.52 -40.78 -29.30
C ILE A 435 -10.76 -40.14 -27.94
N GLY A 436 -11.03 -38.83 -27.91
CA GLY A 436 -11.33 -38.13 -26.68
C GLY A 436 -12.19 -36.89 -26.90
N TRP A 437 -12.97 -36.56 -25.89
CA TRP A 437 -13.81 -35.38 -25.83
C TRP A 437 -13.51 -34.62 -24.54
N ARG A 438 -13.59 -33.30 -24.62
CA ARG A 438 -13.39 -32.40 -23.47
C ARG A 438 -14.40 -31.27 -23.52
N TRP A 439 -14.94 -30.95 -22.35
CA TRP A 439 -15.86 -29.83 -22.12
C TRP A 439 -15.30 -28.95 -21.01
N ASP A 440 -15.22 -27.65 -21.27
CA ASP A 440 -14.72 -26.66 -20.31
C ASP A 440 -15.78 -25.57 -20.10
N HIS A 441 -16.08 -25.24 -18.86
CA HIS A 441 -16.96 -24.15 -18.48
C HIS A 441 -16.22 -23.18 -17.57
N LEU A 442 -16.15 -21.92 -17.98
CA LEU A 442 -15.56 -20.82 -17.22
C LEU A 442 -16.65 -19.85 -16.78
N GLN A 443 -16.74 -19.60 -15.48
CA GLN A 443 -17.58 -18.55 -14.92
C GLN A 443 -16.71 -17.58 -14.13
N THR A 444 -16.86 -16.28 -14.41
CA THR A 444 -16.15 -15.22 -13.69
C THR A 444 -17.16 -14.26 -13.10
N PHE A 445 -17.00 -13.98 -11.80
CA PHE A 445 -17.78 -13.00 -11.07
C PHE A 445 -16.81 -11.93 -10.58
N SER A 446 -17.19 -10.67 -10.73
CA SER A 446 -16.45 -9.54 -10.19
C SER A 446 -17.39 -8.51 -9.60
N SER A 447 -17.05 -7.99 -8.44
CA SER A 447 -17.67 -6.82 -7.85
C SER A 447 -16.59 -5.82 -7.51
N ILE A 448 -16.76 -4.60 -8.02
CA ILE A 448 -16.07 -3.42 -7.55
C ILE A 448 -17.02 -2.80 -6.53
N GLY A 449 -16.60 -2.69 -5.28
CA GLY A 449 -17.45 -2.14 -4.23
C GLY A 449 -17.28 -0.63 -4.08
N ASN A 450 -18.31 -0.01 -3.51
CA ASN A 450 -18.38 1.44 -3.35
C ASN A 450 -17.51 1.89 -2.18
N THR A 451 -16.89 3.06 -2.32
CA THR A 451 -16.20 3.73 -1.22
C THR A 451 -17.21 4.22 -0.19
N ARG A 452 -16.91 4.09 1.11
CA ARG A 452 -17.68 4.72 2.18
C ARG A 452 -16.99 5.99 2.65
N ASN A 453 -17.76 6.96 3.09
CA ASN A 453 -17.27 8.20 3.67
C ASN A 453 -16.80 7.97 5.12
N PRO A 454 -15.99 8.89 5.69
CA PRO A 454 -15.54 8.81 7.09
C PRO A 454 -16.68 8.76 8.13
N ASP A 455 -17.86 9.24 7.77
CA ASP A 455 -19.11 9.22 8.55
C ASP A 455 -19.97 7.97 8.28
N ASP A 456 -19.41 6.97 7.60
CA ASP A 456 -20.05 5.70 7.20
C ASP A 456 -21.15 5.81 6.14
N SER A 457 -21.39 6.99 5.58
CA SER A 457 -22.31 7.13 4.44
C SER A 457 -21.72 6.53 3.14
N LEU A 458 -22.57 6.04 2.24
CA LEU A 458 -22.13 5.55 0.93
C LEU A 458 -21.73 6.72 0.04
N ASN A 459 -20.57 6.64 -0.62
CA ASN A 459 -20.23 7.54 -1.72
C ASN A 459 -20.96 7.04 -2.97
N THR A 460 -22.12 7.65 -3.25
CA THR A 460 -22.95 7.36 -4.44
C THR A 460 -22.43 8.07 -5.67
#